data_AF-A0A8R1XTG8-F1
#
_entry.id   AF-A0A8R1XTG8-F1
#
_cell.length_a   1.000
_cell.length_b   1.000
_cell.length_c   1.000
_cell.angle_alpha   90.00
_cell.angle_beta   90.00
_cell.angle_gamma   90.00
#
_symmetry.space_group_name_H-M   'P 1'
#
loop_
_entity.id
_entity.type
_entity.pdbx_description
1 polymer ?
#
loop_
_entity_poly.entity_id
_entity_poly.type
_entity_poly.pdbx_seq_one_letter_code
_entity_poly.pdbx_strand_id
1 'polypeptide(L)'
;MKSVSIALILVIAAATAAVAVAAISQTKDANLPKLIALRYQEAGLCVSCKMFFDEIISMIVQVFDWFQQEMEELCIDHFDGNSTAIDVCKTKVDTMVTTLRSFVEIESSKTLCEKIYLC
;
A
#
# COMPACT_ATOMS: atom_id res chain seq x y z
N MET A 1 -20.88 7.99 -12.47
CA MET A 1 -20.13 7.12 -13.42
C MET A 1 -18.61 7.34 -13.44
N LYS A 2 -18.03 8.35 -12.74
CA LYS A 2 -16.55 8.55 -12.73
C LYS A 2 -15.80 7.71 -11.67
N SER A 3 -16.46 7.28 -10.59
CA SER A 3 -15.84 6.52 -9.49
C SER A 3 -15.36 5.12 -9.89
N VAL A 4 -16.04 4.46 -10.82
CA VAL A 4 -15.73 3.07 -11.24
C VAL A 4 -14.36 2.98 -11.95
N SER A 5 -13.96 4.00 -12.71
CA SER A 5 -12.65 3.98 -13.40
C SER A 5 -11.47 4.11 -12.43
N ILE A 6 -11.61 4.87 -11.34
CA ILE A 6 -10.54 5.07 -10.37
C ILE A 6 -10.40 3.83 -9.48
N ALA A 7 -11.50 3.25 -9.03
CA ALA A 7 -11.51 1.99 -8.30
C ALA A 7 -10.84 0.86 -9.10
N LEU A 8 -11.07 0.79 -10.41
CA LEU A 8 -10.43 -0.20 -11.29
C LEU A 8 -8.90 0.00 -11.38
N ILE A 9 -8.45 1.26 -11.52
CA ILE A 9 -7.02 1.60 -11.57
C ILE A 9 -6.34 1.27 -10.24
N LEU A 10 -7.00 1.50 -9.10
CA LEU A 10 -6.45 1.20 -7.78
C LEU A 10 -6.44 -0.30 -7.47
N VAL A 11 -7.43 -1.07 -7.93
CA VAL A 11 -7.37 -2.55 -7.85
C VAL A 11 -6.21 -3.08 -8.68
N ILE A 12 -5.95 -2.51 -9.86
CA ILE A 12 -4.78 -2.85 -10.67
C ILE A 12 -3.49 -2.47 -9.93
N ALA A 13 -3.42 -1.29 -9.32
CA ALA A 13 -2.26 -0.84 -8.55
C ALA A 13 -1.99 -1.72 -7.31
N ALA A 14 -3.02 -2.03 -6.53
CA ALA A 14 -2.94 -2.93 -5.37
C ALA A 14 -2.60 -4.36 -5.78
N ALA A 15 -3.14 -4.86 -6.90
CA ALA A 15 -2.76 -6.13 -7.47
C ALA A 15 -1.29 -6.12 -7.94
N THR A 16 -0.81 -5.04 -8.56
CA THR A 16 0.60 -4.91 -8.93
C THR A 16 1.52 -4.78 -7.73
N ALA A 17 1.09 -4.12 -6.65
CA ALA A 17 1.86 -4.04 -5.41
C ALA A 17 1.91 -5.40 -4.70
N ALA A 18 0.77 -6.12 -4.63
CA ALA A 18 0.72 -7.47 -4.10
C ALA A 18 1.55 -8.45 -4.94
N VAL A 19 1.54 -8.31 -6.27
CA VAL A 19 2.39 -9.08 -7.19
C VAL A 19 3.86 -8.69 -7.06
N ALA A 20 4.19 -7.42 -6.84
CA ALA A 20 5.56 -6.99 -6.57
C ALA A 20 6.07 -7.57 -5.25
N VAL A 21 5.29 -7.50 -4.18
CA VAL A 21 5.60 -8.11 -2.88
C VAL A 21 5.67 -9.65 -2.99
N ALA A 22 4.77 -10.29 -3.76
CA ALA A 22 4.82 -11.72 -4.04
C ALA A 22 6.03 -12.12 -4.89
N ALA A 23 6.43 -11.29 -5.86
CA ALA A 23 7.61 -11.52 -6.70
C ALA A 23 8.91 -11.31 -5.91
N ILE A 24 8.91 -10.37 -4.97
CA ILE A 24 10.01 -10.13 -4.02
C ILE A 24 10.13 -11.28 -3.02
N SER A 25 9.02 -11.74 -2.44
CA SER A 25 9.02 -12.92 -1.55
C SER A 25 9.30 -14.23 -2.29
N GLN A 26 9.12 -14.26 -3.61
CA GLN A 26 9.51 -15.35 -4.50
C GLN A 26 10.81 -15.08 -5.27
N THR A 27 11.73 -14.25 -4.77
CA THR A 27 13.12 -14.32 -5.27
C THR A 27 13.63 -15.72 -5.00
N LYS A 28 13.40 -16.62 -5.95
CA LYS A 28 13.94 -17.98 -6.00
C LYS A 28 15.42 -17.82 -5.75
N ASP A 29 15.98 -18.66 -4.91
CA ASP A 29 17.41 -18.65 -4.52
C ASP A 29 18.36 -18.44 -5.71
N ALA A 30 17.94 -18.82 -6.93
CA ALA A 30 18.62 -18.58 -8.19
C ALA A 30 18.94 -17.10 -8.53
N ASN A 31 18.16 -16.11 -8.07
CA ASN A 31 18.43 -14.68 -8.35
C ASN A 31 19.18 -13.98 -7.21
N LEU A 32 19.33 -14.63 -6.06
CA LEU A 32 20.07 -14.10 -4.91
C LEU A 32 21.51 -13.68 -5.27
N PRO A 33 22.30 -14.48 -6.03
CA PRO A 33 23.67 -14.10 -6.38
C PRO A 33 23.72 -12.86 -7.28
N LYS A 34 22.73 -12.68 -8.16
CA LYS A 34 22.63 -11.49 -9.02
C LYS A 34 22.34 -10.24 -8.22
N LEU A 35 21.42 -10.31 -7.27
CA LEU A 35 21.10 -9.17 -6.39
C LEU A 35 22.29 -8.80 -5.51
N ILE A 36 22.98 -9.79 -4.94
CA ILE A 36 24.22 -9.57 -4.17
C ILE A 36 25.30 -8.93 -5.06
N ALA A 37 25.51 -9.42 -6.28
CA ALA A 37 26.48 -8.86 -7.21
C ALA A 37 26.16 -7.39 -7.57
N LEU A 38 24.88 -7.08 -7.79
CA LEU A 38 24.41 -5.72 -8.06
C LEU A 38 24.70 -4.78 -6.89
N ARG A 39 24.46 -5.21 -5.63
CA ARG A 39 24.79 -4.43 -4.43
C ARG A 39 26.24 -3.93 -4.41
N TYR A 40 27.18 -4.76 -4.86
CA TYR A 40 28.61 -4.42 -4.90
C TYR A 40 29.03 -3.65 -6.16
N GLN A 41 28.24 -3.68 -7.24
CA GLN A 41 28.59 -3.05 -8.52
C GLN A 41 28.04 -1.64 -8.69
N GLU A 42 26.85 -1.34 -8.18
CA GLU A 42 26.22 -0.03 -8.37
C GLU A 42 26.06 0.70 -7.03
N ALA A 43 27.02 1.61 -6.76
CA ALA A 43 26.94 2.56 -5.66
C ALA A 43 25.73 3.50 -5.88
N GLY A 44 24.55 3.09 -5.40
CA GLY A 44 23.30 3.81 -5.59
C GLY A 44 22.05 2.94 -5.51
N LEU A 45 22.17 1.62 -5.69
CA LEU A 45 21.03 0.69 -5.65
C LEU A 45 20.23 0.76 -4.35
N CYS A 46 20.89 0.94 -3.20
CA CYS A 46 20.19 1.10 -1.93
C CYS A 46 19.31 2.35 -1.90
N VAL A 47 19.76 3.46 -2.53
CA VAL A 47 18.98 4.70 -2.64
C VAL A 47 17.82 4.50 -3.59
N SER A 48 18.06 3.93 -4.77
CA SER A 48 16.99 3.65 -5.76
C SER A 48 15.95 2.68 -5.22
N CYS A 49 16.38 1.64 -4.52
CA CYS A 49 15.50 0.67 -3.88
C CYS A 49 14.62 1.33 -2.82
N LYS A 50 15.22 2.15 -1.93
CA LYS A 50 14.45 2.87 -0.91
C LYS A 50 13.44 3.81 -1.54
N MET A 51 13.85 4.58 -2.54
CA MET A 51 12.97 5.49 -3.27
C MET A 51 11.78 4.76 -3.90
N PHE A 52 12.02 3.59 -4.50
CA PHE A 52 10.96 2.76 -5.06
C PHE A 52 9.98 2.26 -3.99
N PHE A 53 10.49 1.72 -2.87
CA PHE A 53 9.61 1.26 -1.79
C PHE A 53 8.92 2.41 -1.06
N ASP A 54 9.57 3.56 -0.86
CA ASP A 54 8.95 4.75 -0.28
C ASP A 54 7.76 5.21 -1.14
N GLU A 55 7.88 5.16 -2.46
CA GLU A 55 6.78 5.47 -3.39
C GLU A 55 5.63 4.45 -3.26
N ILE A 56 5.94 3.15 -3.19
CA ILE A 56 4.92 2.11 -2.99
C ILE A 56 4.21 2.28 -1.65
N ILE A 57 4.97 2.51 -0.59
CA ILE A 57 4.45 2.73 0.76
C ILE A 57 3.52 3.94 0.77
N SER A 58 3.95 5.05 0.16
CA SER A 58 3.15 6.26 0.00
C SER A 58 1.84 5.97 -0.74
N MET A 59 1.89 5.24 -1.85
CA MET A 59 0.69 4.85 -2.59
C MET A 59 -0.28 3.99 -1.75
N ILE A 60 0.23 3.03 -0.97
CA ILE A 60 -0.61 2.21 -0.09
C ILE A 60 -1.30 3.08 0.97
N VAL A 61 -0.58 4.01 1.59
CA VAL A 61 -1.16 4.93 2.58
C VAL A 61 -2.25 5.78 1.95
N GLN A 62 -2.00 6.35 0.77
CA GLN A 62 -2.99 7.15 0.04
C GLN A 62 -4.24 6.35 -0.33
N VAL A 63 -4.11 5.07 -0.67
CA VAL A 63 -5.26 4.18 -0.93
C VAL A 63 -6.13 4.04 0.31
N PHE A 64 -5.53 3.84 1.48
CA PHE A 64 -6.29 3.72 2.73
C PHE A 64 -6.96 5.04 3.12
N ASP A 65 -6.28 6.17 2.95
CA ASP A 65 -6.85 7.50 3.22
C ASP A 65 -8.04 7.78 2.28
N TRP A 66 -7.88 7.50 0.98
CA TRP A 66 -8.96 7.63 0.01
C TRP A 66 -10.14 6.72 0.34
N PHE A 67 -9.88 5.45 0.66
CA PHE A 67 -10.93 4.49 0.99
C PHE A 67 -11.71 4.92 2.25
N GLN A 68 -11.03 5.46 3.25
CA GLN A 68 -11.70 6.04 4.42
C GLN A 68 -12.62 7.17 4.02
N GLN A 69 -12.12 8.13 3.24
CA GLN A 69 -12.90 9.27 2.79
C GLN A 69 -14.16 8.84 2.01
N GLU A 70 -14.02 7.94 1.04
CA GLU A 70 -15.14 7.46 0.21
C GLU A 70 -16.22 6.79 1.08
N MET A 71 -15.81 6.00 2.06
CA MET A 71 -16.74 5.35 2.98
C MET A 71 -17.39 6.33 3.95
N GLU A 72 -16.70 7.37 4.38
CA GLU A 72 -17.29 8.45 5.17
C GLU A 72 -18.29 9.30 4.38
N GLU A 73 -18.02 9.55 3.09
CA GLU A 73 -18.97 10.20 2.18
C GLU A 73 -20.22 9.33 2.00
N LEU A 74 -20.05 8.02 1.83
CA LEU A 74 -21.16 7.06 1.81
C LEU A 74 -22.00 7.11 3.09
N CYS A 75 -21.38 7.27 4.26
CA CYS A 75 -22.11 7.43 5.52
C CYS A 75 -23.00 8.68 5.53
N ILE A 76 -22.49 9.80 5.02
CA ILE A 76 -23.25 11.06 4.95
C ILE A 76 -24.44 10.88 4.00
N ASP A 77 -24.19 10.36 2.80
CA ASP A 77 -25.23 10.18 1.78
C ASP A 77 -26.32 9.20 2.22
N HIS A 78 -25.93 8.12 2.91
CA HIS A 78 -26.88 7.08 3.32
C HIS A 78 -27.74 7.47 4.52
N PHE A 79 -27.20 8.28 5.43
CA PHE A 79 -27.88 8.69 6.67
C PHE A 79 -28.23 10.19 6.68
N ASP A 80 -28.45 10.79 5.52
CA ASP A 80 -28.73 12.21 5.38
C ASP A 80 -29.83 12.69 6.34
N GLY A 81 -29.59 13.84 6.98
CA GLY A 81 -30.47 14.40 8.01
C GLY A 81 -30.43 13.72 9.39
N ASN A 82 -29.69 12.62 9.57
CA ASN A 82 -29.53 11.95 10.87
C ASN A 82 -28.06 11.98 11.33
N SER A 83 -27.66 13.08 11.99
CA SER A 83 -26.29 13.30 12.45
C SER A 83 -25.76 12.18 13.34
N THR A 84 -26.58 11.65 14.26
CA THR A 84 -26.17 10.56 15.15
C THR A 84 -25.84 9.28 14.39
N ALA A 85 -26.63 8.94 13.36
CA ALA A 85 -26.35 7.77 12.53
C ALA A 85 -25.10 7.96 11.66
N ILE A 86 -24.88 9.18 11.13
CA ILE A 86 -23.67 9.54 10.39
C ILE A 86 -22.43 9.35 11.28
N ASP A 87 -22.44 9.90 12.50
CA ASP A 87 -21.28 9.82 13.42
C ASP A 87 -20.95 8.38 13.81
N VAL A 88 -21.98 7.57 14.09
CA VAL A 88 -21.80 6.13 14.38
C VAL A 88 -21.25 5.39 13.15
N CYS A 89 -21.72 5.71 11.95
CA CYS A 89 -21.23 5.12 10.71
C CYS A 89 -19.75 5.47 10.48
N LYS A 90 -19.38 6.74 10.59
CA LYS A 90 -17.99 7.20 10.45
C LYS A 90 -17.06 6.54 11.47
N THR A 91 -17.50 6.41 12.72
CA THR A 91 -16.73 5.70 13.76
C THR A 91 -16.47 4.24 13.37
N LYS A 92 -17.46 3.56 12.77
CA LYS A 92 -17.30 2.19 12.27
C LYS A 92 -16.36 2.11 11.07
N VAL A 93 -16.43 3.08 10.16
CA VAL A 93 -15.51 3.20 9.03
C VAL A 93 -14.08 3.37 9.53
N ASP A 94 -13.84 4.30 10.45
CA ASP A 94 -12.52 4.55 11.03
C ASP A 94 -11.95 3.29 11.72
N THR A 95 -12.79 2.58 12.48
CA THR A 95 -12.41 1.30 13.11
C THR A 95 -12.03 0.25 12.08
N MET A 96 -12.83 0.12 11.01
CA MET A 96 -12.59 -0.84 9.93
C MET A 96 -11.29 -0.52 9.18
N VAL A 97 -11.09 0.74 8.79
CA VAL A 97 -9.89 1.17 8.06
C VAL A 97 -8.65 0.98 8.91
N THR A 98 -8.69 1.36 10.19
CA THR A 98 -7.59 1.14 11.13
C THR A 98 -7.26 -0.35 11.26
N THR A 99 -8.27 -1.21 11.32
CA THR A 99 -8.07 -2.66 11.37
C THR A 99 -7.46 -3.20 10.07
N LEU A 100 -7.90 -2.70 8.90
CA LEU A 100 -7.31 -3.09 7.62
C LEU A 100 -5.86 -2.63 7.50
N ARG A 101 -5.54 -1.41 7.96
CA ARG A 101 -4.15 -0.90 7.99
C ARG A 101 -3.26 -1.78 8.85
N SER A 102 -3.75 -2.30 9.99
CA SER A 102 -2.93 -3.16 10.85
C SER A 102 -2.67 -4.56 10.26
N PHE A 103 -3.51 -5.04 9.35
CA PHE A 103 -3.24 -6.27 8.60
C PHE A 103 -2.22 -6.09 7.50
N VAL A 104 -2.06 -4.88 6.99
CA VAL A 104 -1.01 -4.53 6.03
C VAL A 104 0.18 -4.00 6.81
N GLU A 105 1.04 -4.90 7.28
CA GLU A 105 2.29 -4.51 7.94
C GLU A 105 3.22 -3.88 6.91
N ILE A 106 3.28 -2.54 6.90
CA ILE A 106 4.14 -1.78 6.01
C ILE A 106 5.52 -1.65 6.66
N GLU A 107 6.42 -2.56 6.30
CA GLU A 107 7.83 -2.45 6.71
C GLU A 107 8.50 -1.21 6.09
N SER A 108 9.51 -0.68 6.79
CA SER A 108 10.27 0.45 6.26
C SER A 108 10.95 0.09 4.93
N SER A 109 11.06 1.05 4.01
CA SER A 109 11.76 0.86 2.74
C SER A 109 13.19 0.33 2.93
N LYS A 110 13.86 0.75 4.01
CA LYS A 110 15.17 0.20 4.41
C LYS A 110 15.11 -1.31 4.67
N THR A 111 14.17 -1.76 5.51
CA THR A 111 14.01 -3.17 5.86
C THR A 111 13.68 -4.01 4.62
N LEU A 112 12.80 -3.50 3.74
CA LEU A 112 12.46 -4.16 2.49
C LEU A 112 13.68 -4.30 1.57
N CYS A 113 14.47 -3.23 1.41
CA CYS A 113 15.70 -3.27 0.62
C CYS A 113 16.77 -4.20 1.20
N GLU A 114 16.87 -4.29 2.53
CA GLU A 114 17.77 -5.22 3.22
C GLU A 114 17.39 -6.68 2.95
N LYS A 115 16.09 -7.00 2.96
CA LYS A 115 15.59 -8.36 2.67
C LYS A 115 15.90 -8.83 1.25
N ILE A 116 15.97 -7.91 0.28
CA ILE A 116 16.30 -8.22 -1.12
C ILE A 116 17.77 -7.97 -1.47
N TYR A 117 18.61 -7.73 -0.46
CA TYR A 117 20.05 -7.53 -0.61
C TYR A 117 20.44 -6.32 -1.48
N LEU A 118 19.58 -5.32 -1.63
CA LEU A 118 19.91 -4.07 -2.35
C LEU A 118 20.37 -2.93 -1.43
N CYS A 119 20.10 -3.07 -0.14
CA CYS A 119 20.88 -2.56 0.98
C CYS A 119 21.33 -3.80 1.77
#